data_AF-A0A2N2PQU1-F1
#
_entry.id   AF-A0A2N2PQU1-F1
#
_cell.length_a   1.000
_cell.length_b   1.000
_cell.length_c   1.000
_cell.angle_alpha   90.00
_cell.angle_beta   90.00
_cell.angle_gamma   90.00
#
_symmetry.space_group_name_H-M   'P 1'
#
loop_
_entity.id
_entity.type
_entity.pdbx_description
1 polymer ?
#
loop_
_entity_poly.entity_id
_entity_poly.type
_entity_poly.pdbx_seq_one_letter_code
_entity_poly.pdbx_strand_id
1 'polypeptide(L)'
;MLISQDFTTTIFRSYAELRMRLIPYIYSAWWMMSQSGVPFIRPLIMDYPGDPATCGVDDQYFFGDALMIAPVLEGTKRQIYLPEGEWTDFRAEEVYQGGQTIAYTAPLERLAHVEHEDLA
;
A
#
# COMPACT_ATOMS: atom_id res chain seq x y z
N MET A 1 6.81 -28.53 3.63
CA MET A 1 6.99 -27.57 2.53
C MET A 1 8.24 -26.76 2.85
N LEU A 2 9.42 -27.24 2.44
CA LEU A 2 10.68 -26.54 2.64
C LEU A 2 10.81 -25.53 1.50
N ILE A 3 10.55 -24.27 1.79
CA ILE A 3 10.90 -23.17 0.92
C ILE A 3 12.43 -23.21 0.80
N SER A 4 12.97 -23.45 -0.40
CA SER A 4 14.43 -23.52 -0.58
C SER A 4 15.06 -22.19 -0.18
N GLN A 5 16.25 -22.24 0.42
CA GLN A 5 17.02 -21.05 0.82
C GLN A 5 17.17 -20.03 -0.34
N ASP A 6 17.25 -20.52 -1.58
CA ASP A 6 17.35 -19.70 -2.79
C ASP A 6 16.07 -18.88 -3.07
N PHE A 7 14.88 -19.45 -2.84
CA PHE A 7 13.61 -18.77 -3.08
C PHE A 7 13.42 -17.60 -2.12
N THR A 8 13.61 -17.82 -0.83
CA THR A 8 13.51 -16.78 0.20
C THR A 8 14.52 -15.65 -0.05
N THR A 9 15.75 -15.99 -0.44
CA THR A 9 16.79 -15.00 -0.73
C THR A 9 16.43 -14.13 -1.93
N THR A 10 15.80 -14.70 -2.95
CA THR A 10 15.37 -13.98 -4.16
C THR A 10 14.26 -12.99 -3.85
N ILE A 11 13.26 -13.41 -3.09
CA ILE A 11 12.17 -12.54 -2.64
C ILE A 11 12.70 -11.41 -1.76
N PHE A 12 13.54 -11.74 -0.77
CA PHE A 12 14.13 -10.74 0.11
C PHE A 12 14.93 -9.70 -0.66
N ARG A 13 15.77 -10.14 -1.63
CA ARG A 13 16.52 -9.23 -2.51
C ARG A 13 15.60 -8.28 -3.26
N SER A 14 14.52 -8.79 -3.84
CA SER A 14 13.55 -7.98 -4.60
C SER A 14 12.90 -6.90 -3.72
N TYR A 15 12.54 -7.23 -2.49
CA TYR A 15 12.00 -6.24 -1.53
C TYR A 15 13.07 -5.26 -1.02
N ALA A 16 14.31 -5.72 -0.83
CA ALA A 16 15.41 -4.83 -0.46
C ALA A 16 15.70 -3.80 -1.57
N GLU A 17 15.71 -4.23 -2.83
CA GLU A 17 15.86 -3.35 -3.99
C GLU A 17 14.68 -2.36 -4.12
N LEU A 18 13.44 -2.83 -3.93
CA LEU A 18 12.27 -1.95 -3.87
C LEU A 18 12.42 -0.88 -2.78
N ARG A 19 12.84 -1.27 -1.57
CA ARG A 19 13.10 -0.32 -0.48
C ARG A 19 14.17 0.69 -0.87
N MET A 20 15.27 0.27 -1.52
CA MET A 20 16.31 1.20 -1.98
C MET A 20 15.75 2.21 -2.98
N ARG A 21 14.91 1.77 -3.93
CA ARG A 21 14.24 2.65 -4.89
C ARG A 21 13.29 3.65 -4.22
N LEU A 22 12.66 3.26 -3.11
CA LEU A 22 11.74 4.11 -2.34
C LEU A 22 12.46 5.05 -1.36
N ILE A 23 13.78 4.99 -1.16
CA ILE A 23 14.49 5.87 -0.21
C ILE A 23 14.18 7.37 -0.44
N PRO A 24 14.21 7.91 -1.68
CA PRO A 24 13.91 9.32 -1.91
C PRO A 24 12.49 9.69 -1.49
N TYR A 25 11.52 8.83 -1.80
CA TYR A 25 10.12 9.01 -1.40
C TYR A 25 9.97 9.01 0.13
N ILE A 26 10.56 8.02 0.81
CA ILE A 26 10.52 7.90 2.27
C ILE A 26 11.15 9.14 2.92
N TYR A 27 12.26 9.62 2.38
CA TYR A 27 12.93 10.80 2.91
C TYR A 27 12.04 12.05 2.79
N SER A 28 11.40 12.26 1.64
CA SER A 28 10.43 13.35 1.45
C SER A 28 9.24 13.23 2.40
N ALA A 29 8.69 12.02 2.58
CA ALA A 29 7.60 11.76 3.50
C ALA A 29 7.98 12.05 4.97
N TRP A 30 9.20 11.68 5.37
CA TRP A 30 9.76 12.01 6.68
C TRP A 30 9.94 13.51 6.87
N TRP A 31 10.46 14.20 5.85
CA TRP A 31 10.60 15.65 5.88
C TRP A 31 9.24 16.32 6.09
N MET A 32 8.23 15.95 5.30
CA MET A 32 6.88 16.49 5.46
C MET A 32 6.30 16.22 6.84
N MET A 33 6.45 15.00 7.36
CA MET A 33 6.05 14.66 8.73
C MET A 33 6.75 15.55 9.77
N SER A 34 8.05 15.86 9.59
CA SER A 34 8.78 16.73 10.51
C SER A 34 8.27 18.18 10.52
N GLN A 35 7.70 18.65 9.41
CA GLN A 35 7.19 20.01 9.26
C GLN A 35 5.73 20.14 9.70
N SER A 36 4.88 19.19 9.31
CA SER A 36 3.43 19.24 9.56
C SER A 36 3.00 18.55 10.85
N GLY A 37 3.81 17.60 11.36
CA GLY A 37 3.43 16.71 12.45
C GLY A 37 2.48 15.58 12.03
N VAL A 38 2.08 15.51 10.76
CA VAL A 38 1.21 14.45 10.22
C VAL A 38 2.07 13.21 9.95
N PRO A 39 1.73 12.03 10.51
CA PRO A 39 2.50 10.82 10.26
C PRO A 39 2.41 10.43 8.79
N PHE A 40 3.48 9.91 8.20
CA PHE A 40 3.40 9.39 6.83
C PHE A 40 2.82 7.97 6.77
N ILE A 41 2.79 7.22 7.87
CA ILE A 41 1.98 6.00 7.97
C ILE A 41 0.64 6.38 8.59
N ARG A 42 -0.44 6.30 7.82
CA ARG A 42 -1.77 6.79 8.24
C ARG A 42 -2.86 5.74 8.03
N PRO A 43 -3.80 5.59 8.97
CA PRO A 43 -5.00 4.79 8.71
C PRO A 43 -5.92 5.52 7.72
N LEU A 44 -6.76 4.79 6.98
CA LEU A 44 -7.63 5.36 5.95
C LEU A 44 -8.56 6.46 6.50
N ILE A 45 -9.09 6.28 7.71
CA ILE A 45 -9.97 7.24 8.40
C ILE A 45 -9.35 8.62 8.59
N MET A 46 -8.01 8.74 8.59
CA MET A 46 -7.32 10.01 8.75
C MET A 46 -7.50 10.90 7.52
N ASP A 47 -7.43 10.32 6.31
CA ASP A 47 -7.53 11.04 5.05
C ASP A 47 -9.00 11.08 4.55
N TYR A 48 -9.83 10.11 4.97
CA TYR A 48 -11.24 9.97 4.59
C TYR A 48 -12.19 9.92 5.80
N PRO A 49 -12.23 10.96 6.67
CA PRO A 49 -13.03 10.94 7.89
C PRO A 49 -14.55 10.91 7.64
N GLY A 50 -15.00 11.30 6.44
CA GLY A 50 -16.41 11.31 6.05
C GLY A 50 -16.94 9.95 5.59
N ASP A 51 -16.06 8.96 5.40
CA ASP A 51 -16.41 7.65 4.90
C ASP A 51 -16.46 6.62 6.06
N PRO A 52 -17.66 6.15 6.46
CA PRO A 52 -17.81 5.20 7.55
C PRO A 52 -17.11 3.86 7.30
N ALA A 53 -16.89 3.47 6.04
CA ALA A 53 -16.24 2.21 5.69
C ALA A 53 -14.78 2.19 6.18
N THR A 54 -14.11 3.35 6.22
CA THR A 54 -12.71 3.45 6.65
C THR A 54 -12.50 3.27 8.15
N CYS A 55 -13.55 3.48 8.97
CA CYS A 55 -13.46 3.35 10.42
C CYS A 55 -13.19 1.90 10.88
N GLY A 56 -13.61 0.91 10.09
CA GLY A 56 -13.42 -0.51 10.38
C GLY A 56 -12.15 -1.11 9.78
N VAL A 57 -11.35 -0.33 9.05
CA VAL A 57 -10.17 -0.84 8.33
C VAL A 57 -8.94 -0.67 9.20
N ASP A 58 -8.44 -1.79 9.73
CA ASP A 58 -7.24 -1.86 10.59
C ASP A 58 -6.03 -2.52 9.91
N ASP A 59 -6.23 -3.08 8.72
CA ASP A 59 -5.25 -3.90 8.00
C ASP A 59 -4.79 -3.27 6.66
N GLN A 60 -5.11 -1.99 6.45
CA GLN A 60 -4.70 -1.17 5.30
C GLN A 60 -4.29 0.22 5.81
N TYR A 61 -3.30 0.82 5.16
CA TYR A 61 -2.78 2.13 5.56
C TYR A 61 -2.17 2.87 4.38
N PHE A 62 -2.16 4.19 4.47
CA PHE A 62 -1.36 5.04 3.59
C PHE A 62 0.09 5.08 4.04
N PHE A 63 0.98 5.06 3.06
CA PHE A 63 2.42 5.16 3.23
C PHE A 63 2.91 6.37 2.43
N GLY A 64 2.99 7.51 3.10
CA GLY A 64 3.07 8.84 2.50
C GLY A 64 1.77 9.19 1.80
N ASP A 65 1.84 10.06 0.81
CA ASP A 65 0.64 10.62 0.17
C ASP A 65 0.21 9.88 -1.10
N ALA A 66 1.09 9.05 -1.66
CA ALA A 66 0.85 8.39 -2.95
C ALA A 66 0.51 6.90 -2.84
N LEU A 67 0.89 6.21 -1.76
CA LEU A 67 0.82 4.75 -1.69
C LEU A 67 -0.17 4.29 -0.63
N MET A 68 -1.07 3.38 -0.99
CA MET A 68 -1.86 2.59 -0.06
C MET A 68 -1.30 1.18 0.01
N ILE A 69 -1.05 0.66 1.21
CA ILE A 69 -0.49 -0.66 1.46
C ILE A 69 -1.52 -1.55 2.17
N ALA A 70 -1.67 -2.77 1.67
CA ALA A 70 -2.62 -3.76 2.17
C ALA A 70 -1.92 -5.13 2.34
N PRO A 71 -1.21 -5.40 3.46
CA PRO A 71 -0.42 -6.63 3.61
C PRO A 71 -1.26 -7.92 3.54
N VAL A 72 -0.83 -8.95 2.80
CA VAL A 72 -1.51 -10.27 2.82
C VAL A 72 -1.02 -11.05 4.04
N LEU A 73 -1.90 -11.29 5.01
CA LEU A 73 -1.58 -12.02 6.24
C LEU A 73 -1.73 -13.54 6.07
N GLU A 74 -2.71 -13.98 5.28
CA GLU A 74 -3.01 -15.39 5.04
C GLU A 74 -3.30 -15.66 3.56
N GLY A 75 -2.78 -16.76 3.03
CA GLY A 75 -2.99 -17.16 1.63
C GLY A 75 -2.31 -16.24 0.61
N THR A 76 -2.97 -16.00 -0.52
CA THR A 76 -2.47 -15.17 -1.63
C THR A 76 -3.51 -14.16 -2.13
N LYS A 77 -4.65 -14.08 -1.45
CA LYS A 77 -5.77 -13.21 -1.81
C LYS A 77 -6.26 -12.48 -0.57
N ARG A 78 -6.65 -11.22 -0.75
CA ARG A 78 -7.29 -10.44 0.29
C ARG A 78 -8.33 -9.49 -0.29
N GLN A 79 -9.21 -9.02 0.57
CA GLN A 79 -10.08 -7.88 0.26
C GLN A 79 -9.31 -6.59 0.55
N ILE A 80 -9.45 -5.60 -0.33
CA ILE A 80 -8.88 -4.25 -0.19
C ILE A 80 -10.03 -3.27 -0.37
N TYR A 81 -10.20 -2.35 0.58
CA TYR A 81 -11.15 -1.26 0.48
C TYR A 81 -10.47 -0.07 -0.17
N LEU A 82 -11.05 0.42 -1.27
CA LEU A 82 -10.59 1.62 -1.96
C LEU A 82 -11.54 2.75 -1.57
N PRO A 83 -11.06 3.79 -0.84
CA PRO A 83 -11.82 5.02 -0.61
C PRO A 83 -12.17 5.72 -1.93
N GLU A 84 -13.02 6.74 -1.88
CA GLU A 84 -13.32 7.59 -3.04
C GLU A 84 -12.03 8.11 -3.70
N GLY A 85 -11.96 8.11 -5.04
CA GLY A 85 -10.78 8.50 -5.80
C GLY A 85 -10.45 7.51 -6.92
N GLU A 86 -9.37 7.77 -7.65
CA GLU A 86 -8.83 6.87 -8.66
C GLU A 86 -7.57 6.16 -8.13
N TRP A 87 -7.57 4.83 -8.25
CA TRP A 87 -6.53 3.98 -7.69
C TRP A 87 -5.88 3.14 -8.78
N THR A 88 -4.56 3.24 -8.92
CA THR A 88 -3.81 2.51 -9.94
C THR A 88 -2.98 1.40 -9.31
N ASP A 89 -3.10 0.17 -9.81
CA ASP A 89 -2.22 -0.92 -9.39
C ASP A 89 -0.81 -0.68 -9.92
N PHE A 90 0.15 -0.49 -9.00
CA PHE A 90 1.55 -0.23 -9.26
C PHE A 90 2.24 -1.21 -10.22
N ARG A 91 1.75 -2.45 -10.34
CA ARG A 91 2.36 -3.49 -11.19
C ARG A 91 1.48 -3.98 -12.33
N ALA A 92 0.16 -3.86 -12.23
CA ALA A 92 -0.75 -4.32 -13.29
C ALA A 92 -1.20 -3.21 -14.23
N GLU A 93 -0.94 -1.94 -13.90
CA GLU A 93 -1.47 -0.76 -14.63
C GLU A 93 -3.00 -0.78 -14.74
N GLU A 94 -3.67 -1.55 -13.86
CA GLU A 94 -5.12 -1.58 -13.77
C GLU A 94 -5.59 -0.41 -12.91
N VAL A 95 -6.56 0.34 -13.43
CA VAL A 95 -7.17 1.47 -12.74
C VAL A 95 -8.50 1.01 -12.11
N TYR A 96 -8.67 1.31 -10.83
CA TYR A 96 -9.83 1.00 -10.03
C TYR A 96 -10.50 2.29 -9.58
N GLN A 97 -11.82 2.34 -9.73
CA GLN A 97 -12.62 3.43 -9.16
C GLN A 97 -12.78 3.20 -7.66
N GLY A 98 -12.76 4.28 -6.88
CA GLY A 98 -12.93 4.26 -5.44
C GLY A 98 -14.34 3.91 -4.98
N GLY A 99 -14.53 3.89 -3.66
CA GLY A 99 -15.81 3.61 -2.99
C GLY A 99 -16.23 2.13 -3.03
N GLN A 100 -15.28 1.22 -3.23
CA GLN A 100 -15.58 -0.21 -3.36
C GLN A 100 -14.53 -1.09 -2.69
N THR A 101 -14.92 -2.34 -2.40
CA THR A 101 -14.00 -3.39 -1.96
C THR A 101 -13.67 -4.31 -3.13
N ILE A 102 -12.38 -4.49 -3.41
CA ILE A 102 -11.89 -5.37 -4.47
C ILE A 102 -11.25 -6.64 -3.89
N ALA A 103 -11.42 -7.75 -4.59
CA ALA A 103 -10.72 -8.99 -4.30
C ALA A 103 -9.36 -8.99 -5.02
N TYR A 104 -8.29 -8.72 -4.29
CA TYR A 104 -6.95 -8.58 -4.85
C TYR A 104 -6.11 -9.85 -4.64
N THR A 105 -5.41 -10.28 -5.70
CA THR A 105 -4.49 -11.44 -5.63
C THR A 105 -3.05 -10.96 -5.61
N ALA A 106 -2.38 -11.14 -4.47
CA ALA A 106 -0.98 -10.80 -4.28
C ALA A 106 -0.20 -12.04 -3.81
N PRO A 107 0.44 -12.77 -4.74
CA PRO A 107 1.40 -13.82 -4.36
C PRO A 107 2.58 -13.21 -3.58
N LEU A 108 3.36 -14.02 -2.86
CA LEU A 108 4.43 -13.56 -1.97
C LEU A 108 5.46 -12.60 -2.62
N GLU A 109 5.63 -12.71 -3.94
CA GLU A 109 6.52 -11.89 -4.79
C GLU A 109 5.92 -10.51 -5.12
N ARG A 110 4.67 -10.27 -4.74
CA ARG A 110 3.86 -9.08 -5.04
C ARG A 110 3.41 -8.45 -3.72
N LEU A 111 3.84 -7.22 -3.49
CA LEU A 111 3.26 -6.36 -2.46
C LEU A 111 1.86 -5.93 -2.94
N ALA A 112 0.83 -6.15 -2.13
CA ALA A 112 -0.47 -5.55 -2.37
C ALA A 112 -0.39 -4.05 -2.00
N HIS A 113 -0.29 -3.22 -3.05
CA HIS A 113 -0.31 -1.77 -2.94
C HIS A 113 -0.96 -1.15 -4.17
N VAL A 114 -1.58 0.00 -3.98
CA VAL A 114 -2.17 0.83 -5.03
C VAL A 114 -1.70 2.27 -4.87
N GLU A 115 -1.55 2.95 -5.98
CA GLU A 115 -1.21 4.37 -6.04
C GLU A 115 -2.50 5.20 -6.14
N HIS A 116 -2.55 6.30 -5.39
CA HIS A 116 -3.60 7.31 -5.54
C HIS A 116 -3.16 8.33 -6.58
N GLU A 117 -3.92 8.51 -7.66
CA GLU A 117 -3.50 9.39 -8.77
C GLU A 117 -3.84 10.87 -8.54
N ASP A 118 -4.71 11.19 -7.57
CA ASP A 118 -5.14 12.57 -7.32
C ASP A 118 -4.32 13.25 -6.21
N LEU A 119 -3.09 13.68 -6.54
CA LEU A 119 -2.41 14.80 -5.88
C LEU A 119 -1.60 15.61 -6.90
N ALA A 120 -2.29 16.49 -7.62
CA ALA A 120 -1.74 17.70 -8.25
C ALA A 120 -1.86 18.90 -7.31
#